data_AF-A0A4Q5Y7K6-F1
#
_entry.id   AF-A0A4Q5Y7K6-F1
#
_cell.length_a   1.000
_cell.length_b   1.000
_cell.length_c   1.000
_cell.angle_alpha   90.00
_cell.angle_beta   90.00
_cell.angle_gamma   90.00
#
_symmetry.space_group_name_H-M   'P 1'
#
loop_
_entity.id
_entity.type
_entity.pdbx_description
1 polymer ?
#
loop_
_entity_poly.entity_id
_entity_poly.type
_entity_poly.pdbx_seq_one_letter_code
_entity_poly.pdbx_strand_id
1 'polypeptide(L)'
;QTPAIPDTCQWAIFLRNHDELTLEMVTDEERDYMYKVYVKDPKARINLGIRHRLAPLMENNRKKIELLNYLLFSLPGTPVLYYGDEIGMGDNFYLGDRDGVRTPMQWSADRNAGFSECNPQKLYLPVILDPEYHYESLNVEMQSRSTSSLLWWMKRIINTRKKFKAFSRGDLKFINAENSKILAFTRTYEDETMLVIVNLSRYIQPVELDLSEYKGYVPVEVFSRNKFPVVKDDLPYFFTLGPHDCQWFLLQKTSAAPGEKKMLPMMELRKWNELLEKSAQERLVNDILPEYLMQVRWFGGKSRLIQTIRIADHAEIPLEEGTAVLLLIEVIYESGLPELYQLPLAFIKEEDGLKMQEN
;
A
#
# COMPACT_ATOMS: atom_id res chain seq x y z
N GLN A 1 -17.08 -17.46 -11.33
CA GLN A 1 -17.01 -16.90 -9.96
C GLN A 1 -16.16 -17.88 -9.15
N THR A 2 -15.14 -17.41 -8.42
CA THR A 2 -14.32 -18.29 -7.58
C THR A 2 -15.19 -18.93 -6.50
N PRO A 3 -15.05 -20.24 -6.23
CA PRO A 3 -15.88 -20.92 -5.24
C PRO A 3 -15.56 -20.39 -3.84
N ALA A 4 -16.57 -20.42 -2.96
CA ALA A 4 -16.36 -20.18 -1.53
C ALA A 4 -15.38 -21.21 -0.97
N ILE A 5 -14.46 -20.77 -0.13
CA ILE A 5 -13.48 -21.61 0.55
C ILE A 5 -13.81 -21.68 2.05
N PRO A 6 -13.37 -22.73 2.77
CA PRO A 6 -13.50 -22.79 4.23
C PRO A 6 -12.78 -21.62 4.93
N ASP A 7 -13.26 -21.22 6.11
CA ASP A 7 -12.75 -20.05 6.85
C ASP A 7 -11.27 -20.11 7.22
N THR A 8 -10.71 -21.32 7.33
CA THR A 8 -9.28 -21.55 7.65
C THR A 8 -8.39 -21.65 6.41
N CYS A 9 -8.97 -21.59 5.21
CA CYS A 9 -8.25 -21.70 3.94
C CYS A 9 -7.95 -20.31 3.36
N GLN A 10 -7.01 -20.26 2.41
CA GLN A 10 -6.66 -19.03 1.72
C GLN A 10 -6.18 -19.32 0.30
N TRP A 11 -6.54 -18.46 -0.65
CA TRP A 11 -6.02 -18.53 -2.01
C TRP A 11 -4.55 -18.10 -2.07
N ALA A 12 -3.74 -18.80 -2.85
CA ALA A 12 -2.44 -18.31 -3.31
C ALA A 12 -2.63 -17.65 -4.69
N ILE A 13 -2.31 -16.37 -4.81
CA ILE A 13 -2.43 -15.64 -6.07
C ILE A 13 -1.03 -15.45 -6.64
N PHE A 14 -0.84 -15.67 -7.94
CA PHE A 14 0.42 -15.47 -8.62
C PHE A 14 0.17 -15.02 -10.06
N LEU A 15 1.16 -14.35 -10.66
CA LEU A 15 1.13 -13.94 -12.07
C LEU A 15 1.88 -14.92 -12.97
N ARG A 16 3.06 -15.36 -12.51
CA ARG A 16 3.94 -16.34 -13.15
C ARG A 16 4.59 -17.21 -12.09
N ASN A 17 5.18 -18.32 -12.54
CA ASN A 17 5.88 -19.29 -11.72
C ASN A 17 7.03 -19.89 -12.54
N HIS A 18 7.61 -20.99 -12.03
CA HIS A 18 8.72 -21.70 -12.68
C HIS A 18 8.28 -22.55 -13.89
N ASP A 19 6.99 -22.59 -14.20
CA ASP A 19 6.42 -23.30 -15.33
C ASP A 19 5.94 -22.31 -16.41
N GLU A 20 5.46 -22.84 -17.52
CA GLU A 20 4.75 -22.07 -18.54
C GLU A 20 3.48 -21.42 -17.98
N LEU A 21 3.02 -20.37 -18.63
CA LEU A 21 1.67 -19.88 -18.41
C LEU A 21 0.70 -20.91 -18.99
N THR A 22 0.17 -21.77 -18.12
CA THR A 22 -0.75 -22.84 -18.52
C THR A 22 -2.07 -22.27 -19.04
N LEU A 23 -2.52 -22.77 -20.19
CA LEU A 23 -3.80 -22.49 -20.82
C LEU A 23 -4.62 -23.78 -20.97
N GLU A 24 -4.39 -24.76 -20.10
CA GLU A 24 -5.10 -26.04 -20.09
C GLU A 24 -6.56 -25.88 -19.67
N MET A 25 -6.82 -25.02 -18.67
CA MET A 25 -8.13 -24.86 -18.03
C MET A 25 -8.97 -23.70 -18.60
N VAL A 26 -8.62 -23.19 -19.78
CA VAL A 26 -9.38 -22.14 -20.50
C VAL A 26 -10.07 -22.70 -21.73
N THR A 27 -11.05 -21.98 -22.26
CA THR A 27 -11.72 -22.38 -23.50
C THR A 27 -10.78 -22.31 -24.71
N ASP A 28 -11.13 -23.00 -25.79
CA ASP A 28 -10.32 -22.99 -27.02
C ASP A 28 -10.20 -21.58 -27.63
N GLU A 29 -11.29 -20.80 -27.60
CA GLU A 29 -11.29 -19.42 -28.10
C GLU A 29 -10.38 -18.49 -27.28
N GLU A 30 -10.42 -18.61 -25.94
CA GLU A 30 -9.53 -17.86 -25.05
C GLU A 30 -8.07 -18.26 -25.25
N ARG A 31 -7.80 -19.56 -25.43
CA ARG A 31 -6.45 -20.07 -25.69
C ARG A 31 -5.87 -19.50 -26.97
N ASP A 32 -6.64 -19.53 -28.06
CA ASP A 32 -6.24 -18.97 -29.35
C ASP A 32 -6.02 -17.45 -29.27
N TYR A 33 -6.89 -16.75 -28.54
CA TYR A 33 -6.71 -15.33 -28.26
C TYR A 33 -5.41 -15.07 -27.50
N MET A 34 -5.15 -15.81 -26.42
CA MET A 34 -3.93 -15.69 -25.62
C MET A 34 -2.68 -15.94 -26.46
N TYR A 35 -2.68 -16.96 -27.32
CA TYR A 35 -1.58 -17.20 -28.25
C TYR A 35 -1.40 -16.07 -29.24
N LYS A 36 -2.48 -15.54 -29.81
CA LYS A 36 -2.40 -14.44 -30.77
C LYS A 36 -1.86 -13.15 -30.15
N VAL A 37 -2.18 -12.89 -28.89
CA VAL A 37 -1.79 -11.66 -28.18
C VAL A 37 -0.37 -11.75 -27.60
N TYR A 38 -0.03 -12.88 -26.97
CA TYR A 38 1.19 -12.99 -26.17
C TYR A 38 2.31 -13.79 -26.82
N VAL A 39 2.07 -14.50 -27.92
CA VAL A 39 3.09 -15.29 -28.62
C VAL A 39 3.44 -14.68 -29.97
N LYS A 40 4.60 -14.02 -30.03
CA LYS A 40 5.17 -13.51 -31.29
C LYS A 40 5.95 -14.58 -32.05
N ASP A 41 6.76 -15.35 -31.33
CA ASP A 41 7.53 -16.47 -31.89
C ASP A 41 6.84 -17.81 -31.52
N PRO A 42 6.47 -18.66 -32.49
CA PRO A 42 5.90 -19.98 -32.23
C PRO A 42 6.72 -20.84 -31.27
N LYS A 43 8.06 -20.65 -31.20
CA LYS A 43 8.93 -21.36 -30.26
C LYS A 43 8.65 -21.02 -28.80
N ALA A 44 8.00 -19.91 -28.49
CA ALA A 44 7.60 -19.59 -27.12
C ALA A 44 6.38 -20.40 -26.64
N ARG A 45 5.79 -21.23 -27.50
CA ARG A 45 4.76 -22.22 -27.11
C ARG A 45 5.42 -23.48 -26.60
N ILE A 46 4.87 -24.02 -25.52
CA ILE A 46 5.21 -25.35 -25.01
C ILE A 46 3.95 -25.96 -24.42
N ASN A 47 3.71 -27.26 -24.66
CA ASN A 47 2.47 -27.93 -24.27
C ASN A 47 1.23 -27.11 -24.69
N LEU A 48 0.31 -26.87 -23.75
CA LEU A 48 -0.83 -25.96 -23.89
C LEU A 48 -0.57 -24.63 -23.15
N GLY A 49 0.62 -24.04 -23.30
CA GLY A 49 0.97 -22.81 -22.60
C GLY A 49 2.05 -21.96 -23.27
N ILE A 50 2.47 -20.92 -22.54
CA ILE A 50 3.42 -19.90 -23.01
C ILE A 50 4.60 -19.80 -22.03
N ARG A 51 5.82 -20.06 -22.51
CA ARG A 51 7.04 -20.11 -21.67
C ARG A 51 7.78 -18.78 -21.56
N HIS A 52 7.05 -17.69 -21.37
CA HIS A 52 7.62 -16.36 -21.12
C HIS A 52 7.57 -15.97 -19.64
N ARG A 53 8.48 -15.10 -19.22
CA ARG A 53 8.41 -14.38 -17.94
C ARG A 53 7.41 -13.22 -18.00
N LEU A 54 7.10 -12.63 -16.84
CA LEU A 54 6.13 -11.54 -16.74
C LEU A 54 6.52 -10.31 -17.58
N ALA A 55 7.77 -9.87 -17.48
CA ALA A 55 8.21 -8.66 -18.18
C ALA A 55 8.18 -8.84 -19.72
N PRO A 56 8.69 -9.95 -20.30
CA PRO A 56 8.52 -10.26 -21.73
C PRO A 56 7.06 -10.38 -22.18
N LEU A 57 6.17 -11.02 -21.39
CA LEU A 57 4.74 -11.09 -21.69
C LEU A 57 4.11 -9.69 -21.80
N MET A 58 4.60 -8.73 -21.02
CA MET A 58 4.13 -7.35 -21.02
C MET A 58 4.89 -6.44 -22.00
N GLU A 59 5.77 -7.01 -22.83
CA GLU A 59 6.64 -6.27 -23.76
C GLU A 59 7.49 -5.21 -23.03
N ASN A 60 7.97 -5.57 -21.83
CA ASN A 60 8.70 -4.69 -20.91
C ASN A 60 7.97 -3.38 -20.57
N ASN A 61 6.65 -3.33 -20.77
CA ASN A 61 5.87 -2.13 -20.48
C ASN A 61 5.70 -2.00 -18.96
N ARG A 62 6.45 -1.07 -18.39
CA ARG A 62 6.46 -0.82 -16.96
C ARG A 62 5.06 -0.65 -16.34
N LYS A 63 4.19 0.12 -16.98
CA LYS A 63 2.86 0.38 -16.44
C LYS A 63 1.99 -0.88 -16.40
N LYS A 64 2.10 -1.76 -17.39
CA LYS A 64 1.38 -3.05 -17.37
C LYS A 64 1.91 -3.97 -16.27
N ILE A 65 3.22 -4.02 -16.07
CA ILE A 65 3.85 -4.81 -15.00
C ILE A 65 3.38 -4.30 -13.63
N GLU A 66 3.38 -2.99 -13.42
CA GLU A 66 2.86 -2.38 -12.20
C GLU A 66 1.38 -2.69 -12.00
N LEU A 67 0.55 -2.53 -13.04
CA LEU A 67 -0.89 -2.83 -12.98
C LEU A 67 -1.18 -4.29 -12.58
N LEU A 68 -0.49 -5.26 -13.19
CA LEU A 68 -0.71 -6.67 -12.86
C LEU A 68 -0.26 -6.99 -11.44
N ASN A 69 0.88 -6.45 -11.00
CA ASN A 69 1.31 -6.58 -9.61
C ASN A 69 0.35 -5.89 -8.66
N TYR A 70 -0.21 -4.74 -9.03
CA TYR A 70 -1.22 -4.03 -8.25
C TYR A 70 -2.46 -4.88 -8.01
N LEU A 71 -2.95 -5.57 -9.05
CA LEU A 71 -4.03 -6.56 -8.95
C LEU A 71 -3.64 -7.74 -8.07
N LEU A 72 -2.44 -8.30 -8.27
CA LEU A 72 -1.90 -9.38 -7.43
C LEU A 72 -1.94 -9.02 -5.93
N PHE A 73 -1.62 -7.77 -5.57
CA PHE A 73 -1.62 -7.31 -4.19
C PHE A 73 -2.99 -6.93 -3.63
N SER A 74 -3.98 -6.69 -4.49
CA SER A 74 -5.31 -6.21 -4.10
C SER A 74 -6.41 -7.26 -4.18
N LEU A 75 -6.20 -8.37 -4.88
CA LEU A 75 -7.14 -9.50 -4.93
C LEU A 75 -7.11 -10.36 -3.64
N PRO A 76 -8.18 -11.11 -3.34
CA PRO A 76 -8.29 -11.90 -2.11
C PRO A 76 -7.36 -13.11 -2.12
N GLY A 77 -6.34 -13.06 -1.27
CA GLY A 77 -5.40 -14.15 -1.09
C GLY A 77 -4.01 -13.71 -0.60
N THR A 78 -3.11 -14.68 -0.60
CA THR A 78 -1.68 -14.48 -0.32
C THR A 78 -0.93 -14.41 -1.65
N PRO A 79 -0.34 -13.25 -1.99
CA PRO A 79 0.40 -13.10 -3.23
C PRO A 79 1.74 -13.84 -3.17
N VAL A 80 2.08 -14.54 -4.26
CA VAL A 80 3.35 -15.23 -4.45
C VAL A 80 4.07 -14.55 -5.62
N LEU A 81 5.31 -14.14 -5.36
CA LEU A 81 6.18 -13.54 -6.35
C LEU A 81 7.18 -14.57 -6.86
N TYR A 82 7.39 -14.58 -8.18
CA TYR A 82 8.43 -15.38 -8.80
C TYR A 82 9.73 -14.58 -8.83
N TYR A 83 10.84 -15.20 -8.42
CA TYR A 83 12.12 -14.50 -8.24
C TYR A 83 12.55 -13.80 -9.53
N GLY A 84 13.01 -12.55 -9.41
CA GLY A 84 13.44 -11.76 -10.55
C GLY A 84 12.34 -10.94 -11.22
N ASP A 85 11.06 -11.27 -11.04
CA ASP A 85 9.96 -10.43 -11.56
C ASP A 85 9.93 -9.06 -10.87
N GLU A 86 10.44 -8.95 -9.63
CA GLU A 86 10.58 -7.69 -8.89
C GLU A 86 11.61 -6.73 -9.49
N ILE A 87 12.53 -7.23 -10.32
CA ILE A 87 13.45 -6.42 -11.11
C ILE A 87 13.09 -6.42 -12.60
N GLY A 88 12.13 -7.24 -13.03
CA GLY A 88 11.69 -7.34 -14.42
C GLY A 88 12.59 -8.23 -15.26
N MET A 89 13.13 -9.32 -14.71
CA MET A 89 13.96 -10.27 -15.44
C MET A 89 13.26 -10.78 -16.72
N GLY A 90 14.06 -10.92 -17.77
CA GLY A 90 13.64 -11.53 -19.02
C GLY A 90 13.70 -13.05 -18.98
N ASP A 91 13.42 -13.66 -20.13
CA ASP A 91 13.54 -15.10 -20.34
C ASP A 91 14.48 -15.42 -21.50
N ASN A 92 14.85 -16.69 -21.60
CA ASN A 92 15.52 -17.23 -22.77
C ASN A 92 14.76 -18.47 -23.26
N PHE A 93 13.70 -18.25 -24.03
CA PHE A 93 12.86 -19.33 -24.57
C PHE A 93 13.60 -20.26 -25.56
N TYR A 94 14.85 -19.97 -25.96
CA TYR A 94 15.66 -20.91 -26.74
C TYR A 94 16.24 -22.05 -25.88
N LEU A 95 16.23 -21.90 -24.55
CA LEU A 95 16.56 -22.99 -23.64
C LEU A 95 15.50 -24.09 -23.71
N GLY A 96 15.92 -25.32 -23.42
CA GLY A 96 15.05 -26.49 -23.45
C GLY A 96 13.94 -26.41 -22.40
N ASP A 97 12.82 -27.07 -22.70
CA ASP A 97 11.67 -27.15 -21.79
C ASP A 97 11.24 -25.76 -21.24
N ARG A 98 11.22 -25.62 -19.91
CA ARG A 98 10.84 -24.42 -19.16
C ARG A 98 12.05 -23.69 -18.57
N ASP A 99 13.26 -24.10 -18.92
CA ASP A 99 14.49 -23.51 -18.36
C ASP A 99 14.67 -22.05 -18.75
N GLY A 100 14.00 -21.60 -19.82
CA GLY A 100 13.98 -20.20 -20.24
C GLY A 100 13.53 -19.22 -19.17
N VAL A 101 12.67 -19.63 -18.22
CA VAL A 101 12.23 -18.78 -17.11
C VAL A 101 12.99 -19.05 -15.81
N ARG A 102 13.95 -19.98 -15.81
CA ARG A 102 14.67 -20.47 -14.61
C ARG A 102 16.14 -20.05 -14.58
N THR A 103 16.51 -19.04 -15.39
CA THR A 103 17.90 -18.54 -15.45
C THR A 103 18.37 -17.95 -14.13
N PRO A 104 19.68 -17.90 -13.87
CA PRO A 104 20.23 -17.33 -12.64
C PRO A 104 19.75 -15.91 -12.36
N MET A 105 19.56 -15.59 -11.07
CA MET A 105 19.16 -14.26 -10.61
C MET A 105 20.23 -13.20 -10.96
N GLN A 106 19.78 -12.00 -11.36
CA GLN A 106 20.64 -10.90 -11.80
C GLN A 106 20.96 -9.93 -10.64
N TRP A 107 22.03 -10.22 -9.89
CA TRP A 107 22.41 -9.46 -8.70
C TRP A 107 23.19 -8.18 -8.99
N SER A 108 24.22 -8.25 -9.82
CA SER A 108 25.07 -7.11 -10.20
C SER A 108 25.45 -7.17 -11.69
N ALA A 109 26.19 -6.16 -12.15
CA ALA A 109 26.78 -6.14 -13.50
C ALA A 109 28.07 -6.98 -13.60
N ASP A 110 28.49 -7.65 -12.52
CA ASP A 110 29.70 -8.46 -12.51
C ASP A 110 29.51 -9.76 -13.31
N ARG A 111 30.60 -10.52 -13.41
CA ARG A 111 30.62 -11.84 -14.03
C ARG A 111 29.46 -12.71 -13.54
N ASN A 112 28.80 -13.38 -14.48
CA ASN A 112 27.62 -14.22 -14.24
C ASN A 112 26.49 -13.48 -13.50
N ALA A 113 26.32 -12.17 -13.76
CA ALA A 113 25.35 -11.32 -13.10
C ALA A 113 25.49 -11.26 -11.56
N GLY A 114 26.70 -11.51 -11.04
CA GLY A 114 26.95 -11.64 -9.60
C GLY A 114 26.36 -12.90 -8.95
N PHE A 115 25.83 -13.86 -9.74
CA PHE A 115 25.27 -15.10 -9.22
C PHE A 115 26.33 -16.10 -8.75
N SER A 116 27.47 -16.17 -9.44
CA SER A 116 28.55 -17.11 -9.11
C SER A 116 29.88 -16.65 -9.70
N GLU A 117 30.98 -17.04 -9.07
CA GLU A 117 32.35 -16.78 -9.57
C GLU A 117 32.87 -17.90 -10.49
N CYS A 118 32.12 -19.00 -10.66
CA CYS A 118 32.55 -20.15 -11.45
C CYS A 118 32.77 -19.79 -12.94
N ASN A 119 33.50 -20.63 -13.67
CA ASN A 119 33.57 -20.52 -15.14
C ASN A 119 32.13 -20.44 -15.70
N PRO A 120 31.77 -19.46 -16.55
CA PRO A 120 30.42 -19.32 -17.09
C PRO A 120 29.87 -20.62 -17.72
N GLN A 121 30.74 -21.46 -18.30
CA GLN A 121 30.38 -22.75 -18.87
C GLN A 121 29.97 -23.81 -17.83
N LYS A 122 30.27 -23.58 -16.54
CA LYS A 122 29.88 -24.44 -15.42
C LYS A 122 28.60 -23.99 -14.73
N LEU A 123 27.98 -22.89 -15.16
CA LEU A 123 26.67 -22.51 -14.65
C LEU A 123 25.63 -23.57 -15.04
N TYR A 124 24.70 -23.85 -14.14
CA TYR A 124 23.62 -24.79 -14.40
C TYR A 124 22.71 -24.35 -15.56
N LEU A 125 22.51 -23.03 -15.70
CA LEU A 125 21.87 -22.37 -16.83
C LEU A 125 22.60 -21.04 -17.12
N PRO A 126 22.63 -20.58 -18.39
CA PRO A 126 23.25 -19.31 -18.72
C PRO A 126 22.45 -18.13 -18.15
N VAL A 127 23.13 -17.01 -17.92
CA VAL A 127 22.49 -15.72 -17.65
C VAL A 127 21.79 -15.18 -18.89
N ILE A 128 20.86 -14.24 -18.71
CA ILE A 128 20.17 -13.57 -19.81
C ILE A 128 21.13 -12.58 -20.49
N LEU A 129 21.31 -12.76 -21.79
CA LEU A 129 22.16 -11.92 -22.66
C LEU A 129 21.35 -11.13 -23.70
N ASP A 130 20.02 -11.22 -23.65
CA ASP A 130 19.17 -10.42 -24.52
C ASP A 130 19.37 -8.92 -24.22
N PRO A 131 19.55 -8.04 -25.22
CA PRO A 131 19.83 -6.62 -24.99
C PRO A 131 18.76 -5.89 -24.16
N GLU A 132 17.49 -6.28 -24.24
CA GLU A 132 16.40 -5.65 -23.49
C GLU A 132 16.42 -6.02 -22.01
N TYR A 133 16.91 -7.22 -21.68
CA TYR A 133 16.90 -7.78 -20.31
C TYR A 133 18.32 -8.07 -19.77
N HIS A 134 19.35 -7.52 -20.40
CA HIS A 134 20.75 -7.81 -20.10
C HIS A 134 21.09 -7.50 -18.65
N TYR A 135 21.84 -8.39 -17.98
CA TYR A 135 22.12 -8.25 -16.56
C TYR A 135 22.96 -7.03 -16.19
N GLU A 136 23.76 -6.50 -17.12
CA GLU A 136 24.54 -5.27 -16.87
C GLU A 136 23.66 -4.02 -16.70
N SER A 137 22.49 -3.97 -17.37
CA SER A 137 21.54 -2.86 -17.26
C SER A 137 20.40 -3.16 -16.27
N LEU A 138 20.03 -4.44 -16.13
CA LEU A 138 18.94 -4.91 -15.28
C LEU A 138 19.49 -5.83 -14.19
N ASN A 139 19.78 -5.28 -13.02
CA ASN A 139 20.20 -6.06 -11.85
C ASN A 139 19.77 -5.41 -10.53
N VAL A 140 19.83 -6.18 -9.45
CA VAL A 140 19.43 -5.74 -8.10
C VAL A 140 20.26 -4.56 -7.61
N GLU A 141 21.57 -4.57 -7.81
CA GLU A 141 22.47 -3.50 -7.36
C GLU A 141 22.07 -2.15 -7.97
N MET A 142 21.92 -2.10 -9.29
CA MET A 142 21.56 -0.90 -10.04
C MET A 142 20.16 -0.41 -9.64
N GLN A 143 19.19 -1.30 -9.56
CA GLN A 143 17.83 -0.93 -9.15
C GLN A 143 17.76 -0.50 -7.68
N SER A 144 18.64 -1.00 -6.81
CA SER A 144 18.69 -0.58 -5.41
C SER A 144 19.17 0.86 -5.24
N ARG A 145 19.97 1.38 -6.19
CA ARG A 145 20.45 2.77 -6.19
C ARG A 145 19.42 3.77 -6.73
N SER A 146 18.46 3.33 -7.54
CA SER A 146 17.44 4.20 -8.14
C SER A 146 16.08 4.07 -7.44
N THR A 147 15.63 5.11 -6.74
CA THR A 147 14.35 5.11 -5.99
C THR A 147 13.11 5.00 -6.88
N SER A 148 13.23 5.23 -8.19
CA SER A 148 12.17 5.04 -9.18
C SER A 148 12.18 3.66 -9.86
N SER A 149 13.04 2.73 -9.42
CA SER A 149 13.17 1.39 -10.00
C SER A 149 11.96 0.48 -9.77
N LEU A 150 11.95 -0.71 -10.41
CA LEU A 150 10.91 -1.71 -10.16
C LEU A 150 11.01 -2.26 -8.77
N LEU A 151 12.23 -2.57 -8.36
CA LEU A 151 12.52 -3.07 -7.03
C LEU A 151 12.02 -2.13 -5.93
N TRP A 152 12.27 -0.82 -6.06
CA TRP A 152 11.81 0.15 -5.06
C TRP A 152 10.31 0.36 -5.08
N TRP A 153 9.69 0.42 -6.26
CA TRP A 153 8.24 0.44 -6.38
C TRP A 153 7.62 -0.79 -5.72
N MET A 154 8.23 -1.96 -5.94
CA MET A 154 7.79 -3.25 -5.41
C MET A 154 7.89 -3.28 -3.87
N LYS A 155 9.05 -2.90 -3.32
CA LYS A 155 9.22 -2.75 -1.87
C LYS A 155 8.17 -1.82 -1.27
N ARG A 156 7.89 -0.68 -1.94
CA ARG A 156 6.90 0.31 -1.47
C ARG A 156 5.49 -0.27 -1.43
N ILE A 157 4.98 -0.84 -2.52
CA ILE A 157 3.62 -1.37 -2.55
C ILE A 157 3.42 -2.57 -1.62
N ILE A 158 4.43 -3.45 -1.45
CA ILE A 158 4.38 -4.54 -0.47
C ILE A 158 4.30 -3.99 0.95
N ASN A 159 5.15 -3.00 1.28
CA ASN A 159 5.15 -2.39 2.60
C ASN A 159 3.83 -1.67 2.90
N THR A 160 3.27 -0.97 1.90
CA THR A 160 1.95 -0.36 2.00
C THR A 160 0.86 -1.41 2.22
N ARG A 161 0.83 -2.49 1.42
CA ARG A 161 -0.15 -3.57 1.55
C ARG A 161 -0.15 -4.17 2.96
N LYS A 162 1.03 -4.37 3.57
CA LYS A 162 1.16 -4.93 4.93
C LYS A 162 0.47 -4.09 6.01
N LYS A 163 0.22 -2.81 5.76
CA LYS A 163 -0.47 -1.92 6.71
C LYS A 163 -1.99 -2.13 6.72
N PHE A 164 -2.56 -2.71 5.66
CA PHE A 164 -4.01 -2.86 5.49
C PHE A 164 -4.38 -4.35 5.50
N LYS A 165 -5.06 -4.78 6.55
CA LYS A 165 -5.49 -6.18 6.72
C LYS A 165 -6.54 -6.57 5.68
N ALA A 166 -7.35 -5.63 5.20
CA ALA A 166 -8.38 -5.82 4.19
C ALA A 166 -7.84 -6.49 2.91
N PHE A 167 -6.62 -6.18 2.47
CA PHE A 167 -6.05 -6.89 1.30
C PHE A 167 -5.76 -8.37 1.56
N SER A 168 -5.42 -8.72 2.80
CA SER A 168 -5.07 -10.10 3.17
C SER A 168 -6.27 -10.95 3.61
N ARG A 169 -7.24 -10.36 4.31
CA ARG A 169 -8.35 -11.08 4.95
C ARG A 169 -9.73 -10.56 4.59
N GLY A 170 -9.80 -9.41 3.92
CA GLY A 170 -11.07 -8.79 3.60
C GLY A 170 -11.83 -9.51 2.51
N ASP A 171 -13.13 -9.27 2.48
CA ASP A 171 -14.03 -9.73 1.43
C ASP A 171 -13.65 -9.15 0.05
N LEU A 172 -14.38 -9.54 -0.99
CA LEU A 172 -14.25 -8.95 -2.32
C LEU A 172 -15.64 -8.63 -2.85
N LYS A 173 -15.94 -7.35 -3.02
CA LYS A 173 -17.19 -6.89 -3.62
C LYS A 173 -16.89 -6.04 -4.85
N PHE A 174 -17.25 -6.53 -6.03
CA PHE A 174 -17.13 -5.74 -7.26
C PHE A 174 -18.11 -4.58 -7.26
N ILE A 175 -17.65 -3.42 -7.70
CA ILE A 175 -18.49 -2.26 -7.98
C ILE A 175 -18.72 -2.26 -9.49
N ASN A 176 -19.98 -2.30 -9.89
CA ASN A 176 -20.32 -2.28 -11.30
C ASN A 176 -19.93 -0.92 -11.90
N ALA A 177 -19.05 -0.94 -12.90
CA ALA A 177 -18.70 0.22 -13.69
C ALA A 177 -19.30 0.03 -15.09
N GLU A 178 -20.01 1.04 -15.61
CA GLU A 178 -20.51 0.98 -16.99
C GLU A 178 -19.36 0.85 -18.01
N ASN A 179 -18.19 1.40 -17.67
CA ASN A 179 -16.99 1.29 -18.48
C ASN A 179 -16.27 -0.04 -18.21
N SER A 180 -16.43 -1.01 -19.12
CA SER A 180 -15.78 -2.34 -19.07
C SER A 180 -14.24 -2.33 -19.06
N LYS A 181 -13.61 -1.19 -19.35
CA LYS A 181 -12.15 -1.02 -19.23
C LYS A 181 -11.70 -0.70 -17.81
N ILE A 182 -12.62 -0.35 -16.93
CA ILE A 182 -12.34 -0.08 -15.53
C ILE A 182 -12.79 -1.26 -14.68
N LEU A 183 -11.88 -1.74 -13.84
CA LEU A 183 -12.16 -2.70 -12.80
C LEU A 183 -12.18 -1.97 -11.45
N ALA A 184 -13.33 -2.01 -10.77
CA ALA A 184 -13.49 -1.42 -9.45
C ALA A 184 -14.05 -2.45 -8.47
N PHE A 185 -13.50 -2.48 -7.26
CA PHE A 185 -13.99 -3.35 -6.19
C PHE A 185 -13.58 -2.83 -4.82
N THR A 186 -14.27 -3.28 -3.79
CA THR A 186 -13.91 -3.04 -2.40
C THR A 186 -13.38 -4.30 -1.73
N ARG A 187 -12.53 -4.09 -0.72
CA ARG A 187 -12.03 -5.11 0.21
C ARG A 187 -12.34 -4.60 1.62
N THR A 188 -13.14 -5.35 2.37
CA THR A 188 -13.59 -4.96 3.71
C THR A 188 -13.16 -5.99 4.73
N TYR A 189 -12.50 -5.56 5.79
CA TYR A 189 -12.14 -6.39 6.92
C TYR A 189 -12.31 -5.59 8.22
N GLU A 190 -13.21 -6.04 9.09
CA GLU A 190 -13.59 -5.29 10.30
C GLU A 190 -14.00 -3.85 9.93
N ASP A 191 -13.42 -2.83 10.55
CA ASP A 191 -13.71 -1.42 10.26
C ASP A 191 -12.90 -0.84 9.08
N GLU A 192 -12.03 -1.64 8.46
CA GLU A 192 -11.16 -1.22 7.36
C GLU A 192 -11.80 -1.56 6.01
N THR A 193 -12.14 -0.53 5.23
CA THR A 193 -12.65 -0.68 3.86
C THR A 193 -11.71 -0.03 2.84
N MET A 194 -11.19 -0.84 1.93
CA MET A 194 -10.37 -0.38 0.81
C MET A 194 -11.19 -0.35 -0.46
N LEU A 195 -11.12 0.75 -1.21
CA LEU A 195 -11.62 0.87 -2.58
C LEU A 195 -10.44 0.77 -3.55
N VAL A 196 -10.55 -0.12 -4.53
CA VAL A 196 -9.55 -0.39 -5.55
C VAL A 196 -10.15 -0.05 -6.91
N ILE A 197 -9.45 0.78 -7.69
CA ILE A 197 -9.87 1.18 -9.04
C ILE A 197 -8.68 0.99 -10.00
N VAL A 198 -8.90 0.25 -11.09
CA VAL A 198 -7.85 -0.10 -12.05
C VAL A 198 -8.35 0.17 -13.46
N ASN A 199 -7.55 0.90 -14.24
CA ASN A 199 -7.78 1.10 -15.66
C ASN A 199 -7.02 0.08 -16.50
N LEU A 200 -7.72 -0.85 -17.15
CA LEU A 200 -7.13 -1.87 -18.03
C LEU A 200 -6.80 -1.32 -19.43
N SER A 201 -7.21 -0.09 -19.74
CA SER A 201 -6.97 0.56 -21.04
C SER A 201 -5.60 1.22 -21.10
N ARG A 202 -5.03 1.21 -22.31
CA ARG A 202 -3.86 2.02 -22.68
C ARG A 202 -4.16 3.51 -22.88
N TYR A 203 -5.41 3.93 -22.70
CA TYR A 203 -5.86 5.32 -22.85
C TYR A 203 -6.49 5.82 -21.54
N ILE A 204 -6.58 7.14 -21.39
CA ILE A 204 -7.31 7.78 -20.28
C ILE A 204 -8.76 7.32 -20.30
N GLN A 205 -9.33 7.01 -19.14
CA GLN A 205 -10.72 6.59 -19.00
C GLN A 205 -11.41 7.38 -17.88
N PRO A 206 -12.60 7.96 -18.14
CA PRO A 206 -13.50 8.39 -17.08
C PRO A 206 -14.32 7.20 -16.56
N VAL A 207 -14.75 7.28 -15.30
CA VAL A 207 -15.69 6.34 -14.71
C VAL A 207 -16.53 7.02 -13.64
N GLU A 208 -17.80 6.64 -13.60
CA GLU A 208 -18.74 6.96 -12.54
C GLU A 208 -19.00 5.67 -11.76
N LEU A 209 -18.76 5.70 -10.45
CA LEU A 209 -18.93 4.55 -9.57
C LEU A 209 -20.07 4.81 -8.57
N ASP A 210 -20.97 3.84 -8.42
CA ASP A 210 -21.96 3.88 -7.35
C ASP A 210 -21.28 3.51 -6.02
N LEU A 211 -21.12 4.51 -5.15
CA LEU A 211 -20.58 4.38 -3.80
C LEU A 211 -21.63 4.70 -2.73
N SER A 212 -22.93 4.63 -3.07
CA SER A 212 -24.04 4.97 -2.16
C SER A 212 -23.96 4.30 -0.79
N GLU A 213 -23.51 3.04 -0.73
CA GLU A 213 -23.29 2.29 0.52
C GLU A 213 -22.25 2.94 1.46
N TYR A 214 -21.37 3.77 0.92
CA TYR A 214 -20.29 4.45 1.63
C TYR A 214 -20.60 5.95 1.82
N LYS A 215 -21.88 6.34 1.85
CA LYS A 215 -22.31 7.71 2.16
C LYS A 215 -21.65 8.23 3.44
N GLY A 216 -21.12 9.45 3.37
CA GLY A 216 -20.43 10.09 4.50
C GLY A 216 -19.01 9.57 4.73
N TYR A 217 -18.51 8.65 3.91
CA TYR A 217 -17.10 8.27 3.92
C TYR A 217 -16.29 9.24 3.07
N VAL A 218 -15.03 9.42 3.44
CA VAL A 218 -14.03 10.18 2.70
C VAL A 218 -13.03 9.18 2.12
N PRO A 219 -12.94 9.05 0.79
CA PRO A 219 -11.88 8.27 0.16
C PRO A 219 -10.54 8.96 0.41
N VAL A 220 -9.58 8.25 0.99
CA VAL A 220 -8.22 8.75 1.22
C VAL A 220 -7.26 7.94 0.39
N GLU A 221 -6.61 8.56 -0.58
CA GLU A 221 -5.66 7.87 -1.45
C GLU A 221 -4.46 7.38 -0.62
N VAL A 222 -4.12 6.09 -0.74
CA VAL A 222 -3.24 5.40 0.21
C VAL A 222 -1.80 5.90 0.19
N PHE A 223 -1.25 6.29 -0.97
CA PHE A 223 0.15 6.65 -1.08
C PHE A 223 0.41 8.12 -0.73
N SER A 224 -0.45 9.03 -1.18
CA SER A 224 -0.38 10.47 -0.97
C SER A 224 -1.11 10.94 0.29
N ARG A 225 -2.04 10.12 0.81
CA ARG A 225 -2.95 10.46 1.92
C ARG A 225 -3.87 11.64 1.63
N ASN A 226 -4.00 11.99 0.36
CA ASN A 226 -4.91 13.04 -0.07
C ASN A 226 -6.36 12.60 0.16
N LYS A 227 -7.11 13.46 0.83
CA LYS A 227 -8.54 13.27 1.06
C LYS A 227 -9.30 13.74 -0.16
N PHE A 228 -10.09 12.85 -0.73
CA PHE A 228 -11.00 13.16 -1.81
C PHE A 228 -12.32 13.73 -1.25
N PRO A 229 -13.18 14.33 -2.08
CA PRO A 229 -14.50 14.78 -1.66
C PRO A 229 -15.29 13.66 -0.95
N VAL A 230 -16.06 14.03 0.09
CA VAL A 230 -16.94 13.10 0.79
C VAL A 230 -17.94 12.47 -0.17
N VAL A 231 -18.20 11.18 -0.01
CA VAL A 231 -19.24 10.47 -0.75
C VAL A 231 -20.60 11.00 -0.31
N LYS A 232 -21.33 11.59 -1.26
CA LYS A 232 -22.66 12.16 -1.05
C LYS A 232 -23.74 11.13 -1.42
N ASP A 233 -24.95 11.41 -0.96
CA ASP A 233 -26.14 10.65 -1.39
C ASP A 233 -26.49 10.98 -2.84
N ASP A 234 -27.08 10.03 -3.55
CA ASP A 234 -27.77 10.18 -4.84
C ASP A 234 -26.92 10.62 -6.06
N LEU A 235 -25.59 10.70 -5.95
CA LEU A 235 -24.72 11.02 -7.09
C LEU A 235 -23.60 9.99 -7.24
N PRO A 236 -23.34 9.50 -8.47
CA PRO A 236 -22.20 8.65 -8.72
C PRO A 236 -20.90 9.39 -8.47
N TYR A 237 -19.89 8.66 -8.00
CA TYR A 237 -18.58 9.21 -7.72
C TYR A 237 -17.70 9.16 -8.97
N PHE A 238 -17.32 10.33 -9.47
CA PHE A 238 -16.54 10.46 -10.69
C PHE A 238 -15.03 10.32 -10.43
N PHE A 239 -14.37 9.47 -11.21
CA PHE A 239 -12.92 9.32 -11.26
C PHE A 239 -12.40 9.49 -12.69
N THR A 240 -11.18 10.02 -12.80
CA THR A 240 -10.42 10.01 -14.05
C THR A 240 -9.13 9.22 -13.84
N LEU A 241 -8.91 8.21 -14.68
CA LEU A 241 -7.73 7.35 -14.60
C LEU A 241 -6.87 7.51 -15.84
N GLY A 242 -5.56 7.69 -15.62
CA GLY A 242 -4.57 7.68 -16.69
C GLY A 242 -4.43 6.29 -17.35
N PRO A 243 -3.65 6.17 -18.45
CA PRO A 243 -3.36 4.87 -19.06
C PRO A 243 -2.74 3.88 -18.07
N HIS A 244 -3.34 2.70 -17.93
CA HIS A 244 -2.96 1.65 -16.97
C HIS A 244 -2.85 2.11 -15.50
N ASP A 245 -3.58 3.16 -15.14
CA ASP A 245 -3.54 3.74 -13.80
C ASP A 245 -4.29 2.88 -12.77
N CYS A 246 -3.81 2.92 -11.52
CA CYS A 246 -4.23 2.04 -10.44
C CYS A 246 -4.27 2.84 -9.13
N GLN A 247 -5.44 2.88 -8.47
CA GLN A 247 -5.67 3.72 -7.30
C GLN A 247 -6.27 2.91 -6.13
N TRP A 248 -5.73 3.11 -4.93
CA TRP A 248 -6.15 2.49 -3.68
C TRP A 248 -6.60 3.62 -2.77
N PHE A 249 -7.82 3.51 -2.28
CA PHE A 249 -8.38 4.44 -1.32
C PHE A 249 -8.75 3.69 -0.05
N LEU A 250 -8.41 4.25 1.10
CA LEU A 250 -9.02 3.88 2.36
C LEU A 250 -10.31 4.69 2.50
N LEU A 251 -11.46 4.04 2.64
CA LEU A 251 -12.72 4.71 2.91
C LEU A 251 -12.80 4.96 4.43
N GLN A 252 -12.62 6.21 4.85
CA GLN A 252 -12.73 6.60 6.25
C GLN A 252 -14.11 7.16 6.52
N LYS A 253 -14.81 6.61 7.52
CA LYS A 253 -16.08 7.17 7.97
C LYS A 253 -15.81 8.56 8.53
N THR A 254 -16.50 9.58 8.02
CA THR A 254 -16.46 10.90 8.66
C THR A 254 -17.07 10.73 10.06
N SER A 255 -16.28 10.90 11.12
CA SER A 255 -16.82 11.04 12.46
C SER A 255 -17.89 12.13 12.42
N ALA A 256 -19.05 11.84 12.99
CA ALA A 256 -20.31 12.53 12.83
C ALA A 256 -20.25 14.07 12.77
N ALA A 257 -21.30 14.61 12.15
CA ALA A 257 -21.72 16.00 12.06
C ALA A 257 -21.16 16.97 13.13
N PRO A 258 -20.95 18.26 12.78
CA PRO A 258 -20.68 19.29 13.79
C PRO A 258 -21.85 19.32 14.79
N GLY A 259 -21.67 18.71 15.97
CA GLY A 259 -22.74 18.62 16.98
C GLY A 259 -22.61 17.56 18.07
N GLU A 260 -21.80 16.50 17.92
CA GLU A 260 -21.56 15.58 19.04
C GLU A 260 -20.53 16.18 20.01
N LYS A 261 -20.96 16.45 21.26
CA LYS A 261 -20.05 16.83 22.36
C LYS A 261 -19.04 15.70 22.54
N LYS A 262 -17.83 15.87 22.01
CA LYS A 262 -16.71 14.94 22.25
C LYS A 262 -16.38 14.98 23.74
N MET A 263 -16.48 13.84 24.42
CA MET A 263 -15.94 13.67 25.77
C MET A 263 -14.44 13.95 25.74
N LEU A 264 -13.97 14.85 26.59
CA LEU A 264 -12.55 15.12 26.73
C LEU A 264 -11.85 13.85 27.27
N PRO A 265 -10.72 13.43 26.67
CA PRO A 265 -9.99 12.27 27.15
C PRO A 265 -9.53 12.51 28.60
N MET A 266 -9.83 11.54 29.48
CA MET A 266 -9.50 11.62 30.90
C MET A 266 -8.30 10.71 31.21
N MET A 267 -7.40 11.22 32.06
CA MET A 267 -6.27 10.47 32.60
C MET A 267 -6.18 10.77 34.10
N GLU A 268 -6.27 9.73 34.92
CA GLU A 268 -6.11 9.84 36.37
C GLU A 268 -4.65 9.67 36.74
N LEU A 269 -4.12 10.63 37.52
CA LEU A 269 -2.79 10.57 38.11
C LEU A 269 -2.91 10.89 39.60
N ARG A 270 -2.17 10.19 40.44
CA ARG A 270 -2.12 10.48 41.89
C ARG A 270 -1.04 11.50 42.23
N LYS A 271 0.03 11.59 41.43
CA LYS A 271 1.15 12.53 41.58
C LYS A 271 1.75 12.91 40.21
N TRP A 272 2.37 14.09 40.10
CA TRP A 272 3.05 14.53 38.87
C TRP A 272 4.14 13.57 38.38
N ASN A 273 4.88 12.95 39.29
CA ASN A 273 5.92 11.98 38.93
C ASN A 273 5.40 10.78 38.14
N GLU A 274 4.11 10.44 38.27
CA GLU A 274 3.49 9.36 37.49
C GLU A 274 3.34 9.75 36.01
N LEU A 275 3.26 11.04 35.67
CA LEU A 275 3.28 11.53 34.29
C LEU A 275 4.62 11.24 33.60
N LEU A 276 5.70 11.04 34.38
CA LEU A 276 7.04 10.70 33.87
C LEU A 276 7.22 9.20 33.65
N GLU A 277 6.26 8.37 34.07
CA GLU A 277 6.28 6.95 33.77
C GLU A 277 5.99 6.71 32.29
N LYS A 278 6.69 5.74 31.68
CA LYS A 278 6.58 5.45 30.25
C LYS A 278 5.14 5.19 29.79
N SER A 279 4.35 4.48 30.58
CA SER A 279 2.95 4.15 30.28
C SER A 279 2.07 5.41 30.23
N ALA A 280 2.24 6.33 31.17
CA ALA A 280 1.51 7.59 31.21
C ALA A 280 1.93 8.52 30.07
N GLN A 281 3.23 8.58 29.75
CA GLN A 281 3.73 9.35 28.61
C GLN A 281 3.22 8.80 27.29
N GLU A 282 3.24 7.48 27.08
CA GLU A 282 2.73 6.85 25.87
C GLU A 282 1.24 7.14 25.67
N ARG A 283 0.43 7.05 26.73
CA ARG A 283 -0.98 7.42 26.67
C ARG A 283 -1.18 8.91 26.37
N LEU A 284 -0.45 9.79 27.05
CA LEU A 284 -0.53 11.23 26.82
C LEU A 284 -0.16 11.60 25.38
N VAL A 285 0.94 11.05 24.88
CA VAL A 285 1.53 11.36 23.57
C VAL A 285 0.75 10.75 22.41
N ASN A 286 0.27 9.51 22.56
CA ASN A 286 -0.40 8.79 21.47
C ASN A 286 -1.91 8.98 21.48
N ASP A 287 -2.54 9.06 22.65
CA ASP A 287 -4.01 9.03 22.75
C ASP A 287 -4.61 10.42 23.01
N ILE A 288 -3.91 11.31 23.73
CA ILE A 288 -4.48 12.58 24.22
C ILE A 288 -4.01 13.79 23.40
N LEU A 289 -2.70 14.01 23.32
CA LEU A 289 -2.11 15.20 22.70
C LEU A 289 -2.45 15.38 21.21
N PRO A 290 -2.49 14.34 20.35
CA PRO A 290 -2.78 14.54 18.93
C PRO A 290 -4.17 15.15 18.70
N GLU A 291 -5.17 14.69 19.44
CA GLU A 291 -6.53 15.22 19.34
C GLU A 291 -6.64 16.61 19.97
N TYR A 292 -6.05 16.81 21.16
CA TYR A 292 -6.07 18.10 21.87
C TYR A 292 -5.42 19.23 21.04
N LEU A 293 -4.24 18.99 20.46
CA LEU A 293 -3.51 19.99 19.66
C LEU A 293 -4.31 20.46 18.44
N MET A 294 -5.07 19.56 17.81
CA MET A 294 -5.90 19.92 16.65
C MET A 294 -7.06 20.84 17.03
N GLN A 295 -7.52 20.82 18.28
CA GLN A 295 -8.64 21.62 18.77
C GLN A 295 -8.20 23.04 19.19
N VAL A 296 -7.05 23.18 19.85
CA VAL A 296 -6.59 24.47 20.41
C VAL A 296 -6.18 25.50 19.35
N ARG A 297 -6.52 26.78 19.55
CA ARG A 297 -6.29 27.83 18.53
C ARG A 297 -4.81 28.18 18.30
N TRP A 298 -3.96 28.01 19.31
CA TRP A 298 -2.55 28.38 19.26
C TRP A 298 -1.67 27.37 18.50
N PHE A 299 -2.19 26.18 18.19
CA PHE A 299 -1.46 25.19 17.41
C PHE A 299 -1.44 25.59 15.93
N GLY A 300 -0.26 25.95 15.41
CA GLY A 300 -0.06 26.34 14.01
C GLY A 300 0.03 25.16 13.05
N GLY A 301 0.15 23.93 13.56
CA GLY A 301 0.29 22.69 12.80
C GLY A 301 -0.99 22.11 12.20
N LYS A 302 -2.16 22.77 12.34
CA LYS A 302 -3.48 22.18 12.02
C LYS A 302 -3.67 21.70 10.58
N SER A 303 -2.91 22.25 9.64
CA SER A 303 -2.96 21.86 8.23
C SER A 303 -2.04 20.68 7.88
N ARG A 304 -1.19 20.23 8.82
CA ARG A 304 -0.19 19.17 8.63
C ARG A 304 -0.57 17.92 9.41
N LEU A 305 -0.26 16.75 8.86
CA LEU A 305 -0.42 15.47 9.56
C LEU A 305 0.71 15.29 10.57
N ILE A 306 0.35 15.09 11.83
CA ILE A 306 1.29 14.77 12.92
C ILE A 306 1.75 13.32 12.74
N GLN A 307 3.07 13.11 12.62
CA GLN A 307 3.69 11.79 12.54
C GLN A 307 3.92 11.20 13.94
N THR A 308 4.45 12.00 14.85
CA THR A 308 4.67 11.63 16.26
C THR A 308 4.78 12.90 17.09
N ILE A 309 4.42 12.80 18.37
CA ILE A 309 4.71 13.83 19.37
C ILE A 309 5.76 13.27 20.32
N ARG A 310 6.62 14.11 20.87
CA ARG A 310 7.60 13.74 21.89
C ARG A 310 7.61 14.79 22.99
N ILE A 311 7.79 14.36 24.23
CA ILE A 311 8.10 15.26 25.33
C ILE A 311 9.62 15.46 25.29
N ALA A 312 10.06 16.64 24.85
CA ALA A 312 11.47 16.98 24.74
C ALA A 312 12.05 17.35 26.12
N ASP A 313 11.28 18.05 26.94
CA ASP A 313 11.67 18.45 28.30
C ASP A 313 10.46 18.74 29.19
N HIS A 314 10.67 18.85 30.49
CA HIS A 314 9.64 19.24 31.46
C HIS A 314 10.22 20.06 32.63
N ALA A 315 9.43 20.97 33.18
CA ALA A 315 9.77 21.73 34.37
C ALA A 315 8.59 21.86 35.32
N GLU A 316 8.83 21.66 36.62
CA GLU A 316 7.83 21.93 37.66
C GLU A 316 7.85 23.40 38.05
N ILE A 317 6.67 24.01 38.10
CA ILE A 317 6.46 25.40 38.48
C ILE A 317 5.64 25.41 39.78
N PRO A 318 6.21 25.88 40.91
CA PRO A 318 5.46 26.01 42.15
C PRO A 318 4.42 27.15 42.02
N LEU A 319 3.18 26.89 42.42
CA LEU A 319 2.09 27.87 42.46
C LEU A 319 1.65 28.10 43.92
N GLU A 320 0.96 29.22 44.17
CA GLU A 320 0.43 29.54 45.51
C GLU A 320 -0.52 28.45 46.04
N GLU A 321 -1.29 27.81 45.15
CA GLU A 321 -2.12 26.64 45.43
C GLU A 321 -1.77 25.48 44.48
N GLY A 322 -0.67 24.77 44.76
CA GLY A 322 -0.30 23.51 44.08
C GLY A 322 0.95 23.60 43.21
N THR A 323 1.03 22.72 42.21
CA THR A 323 2.19 22.62 41.30
C THR A 323 1.68 22.50 39.87
N ALA A 324 2.21 23.32 38.97
CA ALA A 324 2.02 23.18 37.53
C ALA A 324 3.25 22.52 36.90
N VAL A 325 3.05 21.84 35.77
CA VAL A 325 4.14 21.27 34.98
C VAL A 325 4.13 21.92 33.61
N LEU A 326 5.25 22.50 33.20
CA LEU A 326 5.46 22.97 31.85
C LEU A 326 6.13 21.87 31.04
N LEU A 327 5.42 21.35 30.03
CA LEU A 327 6.00 20.42 29.06
C LEU A 327 6.53 21.18 27.84
N LEU A 328 7.73 20.83 27.41
CA LEU A 328 8.22 21.18 26.09
C LEU A 328 7.95 19.98 25.17
N ILE A 329 7.01 20.13 24.25
CA ILE A 329 6.62 19.08 23.31
C ILE A 329 7.18 19.37 21.92
N GLU A 330 7.80 18.36 21.31
CA GLU A 330 8.23 18.38 19.92
C GLU A 330 7.18 17.66 19.07
N VAL A 331 6.60 18.37 18.12
CA VAL A 331 5.62 17.84 17.17
C VAL A 331 6.33 17.62 15.84
N ILE A 332 6.43 16.35 15.45
CA ILE A 332 7.04 15.92 14.19
C ILE A 332 5.91 15.67 13.20
N TYR A 333 5.97 16.33 12.06
CA TYR A 333 4.99 16.19 10.97
C TYR A 333 5.50 15.22 9.91
N GLU A 334 4.60 14.66 9.12
CA GLU A 334 5.00 13.82 7.97
C GLU A 334 5.71 14.61 6.87
N SER A 335 5.51 15.92 6.83
CA SER A 335 6.17 16.84 5.91
C SER A 335 6.43 18.18 6.58
N GLY A 336 7.65 18.69 6.45
CA GLY A 336 8.09 19.96 7.04
C GLY A 336 9.08 19.77 8.19
N LEU A 337 9.48 20.87 8.82
CA LEU A 337 10.34 20.85 10.00
C LEU A 337 9.52 20.54 11.27
N PRO A 338 10.11 19.84 12.26
CA PRO A 338 9.53 19.71 13.59
C PRO A 338 9.31 21.07 14.23
N GLU A 339 8.29 21.16 15.09
CA GLU A 339 7.98 22.37 15.85
C GLU A 339 7.94 22.08 17.35
N LEU A 340 8.47 23.02 18.12
CA LEU A 340 8.46 22.95 19.59
C LEU A 340 7.33 23.82 20.14
N TYR A 341 6.57 23.25 21.07
CA TYR A 341 5.48 23.93 21.76
C TYR A 341 5.66 23.81 23.27
N GLN A 342 5.24 24.85 23.99
CA GLN A 342 5.19 24.86 25.45
C GLN A 342 3.75 24.60 25.89
N LEU A 343 3.54 23.53 26.64
CA LEU A 343 2.23 23.12 27.14
C LEU A 343 2.23 23.15 28.68
N PRO A 344 1.66 24.20 29.29
CA PRO A 344 1.44 24.22 30.73
C PRO A 344 0.29 23.29 31.12
N LEU A 345 0.53 22.45 32.12
CA LEU A 345 -0.43 21.53 32.71
C LEU A 345 -0.60 21.87 34.20
N ALA A 346 -1.82 21.78 34.71
CA ALA A 346 -2.13 21.98 36.12
C ALA A 346 -3.10 20.89 36.60
N PHE A 347 -3.06 20.57 37.90
CA PHE A 347 -4.05 19.68 38.50
C PHE A 347 -5.30 20.46 38.89
N ILE A 348 -6.46 19.84 38.64
CA ILE A 348 -7.74 20.30 39.18
C ILE A 348 -8.36 19.13 39.95
N LYS A 349 -9.12 19.43 41.02
CA LYS A 349 -9.84 18.40 41.78
C LYS A 349 -10.97 17.83 40.90
N GLU A 350 -11.25 16.55 41.06
CA GLU A 350 -12.22 15.79 40.25
C GLU A 350 -13.59 16.48 40.12
N GLU A 351 -14.12 17.02 41.23
CA GLU A 351 -15.40 17.74 41.28
C GLU A 351 -15.43 19.01 40.41
N ASP A 352 -14.29 19.68 40.22
CA ASP A 352 -14.16 20.88 39.38
C ASP A 352 -13.81 20.52 37.93
N GLY A 353 -13.15 19.39 37.70
CA GLY A 353 -12.89 18.84 36.37
C GLY A 353 -14.16 18.44 35.63
N LEU A 354 -15.15 17.88 36.34
CA LEU A 354 -16.47 17.55 35.78
C LEU A 354 -17.23 18.80 35.30
N LYS A 355 -17.13 19.92 36.02
CA LYS A 355 -17.74 21.22 35.61
C LYS A 355 -17.10 21.80 34.35
N MET A 356 -15.83 21.49 34.08
CA MET A 356 -15.15 21.90 32.85
C MET A 356 -15.48 21.04 31.63
N GLN A 357 -16.02 19.83 31.80
CA GLN A 357 -16.51 19.00 30.69
C GLN A 357 -17.89 19.42 30.18
N GLU A 358 -18.68 20.12 31.02
CA GLU A 358 -20.05 20.54 30.66
C GLU A 358 -20.09 21.82 29.80
N ASN A 359 -19.06 22.68 29.92
CA ASN A 359 -18.84 23.92 29.16
C ASN A 359 -17.98 23.69 27.91
#